data_AF-A0A7W3VTQ3-F1
#
_entry.id   AF-A0A7W3VTQ3-F1
#
_cell.length_a   1.000
_cell.length_b   1.000
_cell.length_c   1.000
_cell.angle_alpha   90.00
_cell.angle_beta   90.00
_cell.angle_gamma   90.00
#
_symmetry.space_group_name_H-M   'P 1'
#
loop_
_entity.id
_entity.type
_entity.pdbx_description
1 polymer ?
#
loop_
_entity_poly.entity_id
_entity_poly.type
_entity_poly.pdbx_seq_one_letter_code
_entity_poly.pdbx_strand_id
1 'polypeptide(L)'
;MGFRTVPDELRAAGKAAIDAAGALRSAHCAEPVGQLPNALPGGAAAGAATSFSQSWESDLTTWCTDAERFGTDLGTAARNYQASDQTAHSGINRAGTLRGPQ
;
A
#
# COMPACT_ATOMS: atom_id res chain seq x y z
N MET A 1 10.02 -20.05 -15.02
CA MET A 1 10.47 -18.70 -14.59
C MET A 1 9.32 -17.81 -14.08
N GLY A 2 8.04 -18.08 -14.34
CA GLY A 2 6.94 -17.11 -14.10
C GLY A 2 6.44 -16.88 -12.67
N PHE A 3 6.69 -17.77 -11.70
CA PHE A 3 6.18 -17.61 -10.32
C PHE A 3 7.10 -16.85 -9.38
N ARG A 4 8.36 -16.58 -9.75
CA ARG A 4 9.30 -15.86 -8.89
C ARG A 4 9.30 -14.35 -9.17
N THR A 5 9.09 -13.97 -10.42
CA THR A 5 8.95 -12.57 -10.85
C THR A 5 7.71 -11.91 -10.24
N VAL A 6 6.58 -12.62 -10.16
CA VAL A 6 5.33 -12.06 -9.62
C VAL A 6 5.44 -11.67 -8.13
N PRO A 7 5.93 -12.51 -7.20
CA PRO A 7 6.15 -12.12 -5.80
C PRO A 7 7.10 -10.94 -5.62
N ASP A 8 8.13 -10.83 -6.45
CA ASP A 8 9.10 -9.73 -6.34
C ASP A 8 8.48 -8.41 -6.85
N GLU A 9 7.68 -8.45 -7.92
CA GLU A 9 6.89 -7.31 -8.39
C GLU A 9 5.85 -6.88 -7.34
N LEU A 10 5.16 -7.82 -6.69
CA LEU A 10 4.21 -7.52 -5.61
C LEU A 10 4.90 -6.83 -4.42
N ARG A 11 6.11 -7.30 -4.03
CA ARG A 11 6.90 -6.65 -2.98
C ARG A 11 7.33 -5.25 -3.37
N ALA A 12 7.81 -5.08 -4.60
CA ALA A 12 8.26 -3.78 -5.10
C ALA A 12 7.10 -2.78 -5.11
N ALA A 13 5.94 -3.19 -5.63
CA ALA A 13 4.73 -2.37 -5.62
C ALA A 13 4.27 -2.03 -4.20
N GLY A 14 4.29 -3.01 -3.28
CA GLY A 14 3.89 -2.76 -1.90
C GLY A 14 4.85 -1.82 -1.16
N LYS A 15 6.16 -1.96 -1.39
CA LYS A 15 7.15 -1.02 -0.87
C LYS A 15 6.95 0.39 -1.42
N ALA A 16 6.70 0.53 -2.72
CA ALA A 16 6.47 1.83 -3.34
C ALA A 16 5.23 2.54 -2.75
N ALA A 17 4.15 1.80 -2.48
CA ALA A 17 2.95 2.35 -1.84
C ALA A 17 3.24 2.86 -0.41
N ILE A 18 3.96 2.08 0.40
CA ILE A 18 4.34 2.47 1.76
C ILE A 18 5.30 3.67 1.74
N ASP A 19 6.30 3.67 0.86
CA ASP A 19 7.27 4.76 0.73
C ASP A 19 6.57 6.06 0.31
N ALA A 20 5.60 5.99 -0.63
CA ALA A 20 4.81 7.14 -1.04
C ALA A 20 3.93 7.70 0.10
N ALA A 21 3.26 6.83 0.86
CA ALA A 21 2.49 7.24 2.04
C ALA A 21 3.38 7.90 3.10
N GLY A 22 4.57 7.32 3.35
CA GLY A 22 5.57 7.87 4.25
C GLY A 22 6.07 9.25 3.80
N ALA A 23 6.36 9.42 2.51
CA ALA A 23 6.78 10.69 1.93
C ALA A 23 5.70 11.77 2.11
N LEU A 24 4.43 11.46 1.81
CA LEU A 24 3.30 12.38 1.98
C LEU A 24 3.13 12.82 3.44
N ARG A 25 3.22 11.89 4.39
CA ARG A 25 3.18 12.22 5.82
C ARG A 25 4.37 13.09 6.24
N SER A 26 5.58 12.75 5.79
CA SER A 26 6.81 13.49 6.14
C SER A 26 6.84 14.91 5.58
N ALA A 27 6.19 15.14 4.44
CA ALA A 27 6.07 16.45 3.83
C ALA A 27 4.97 17.32 4.48
N HIS A 28 4.26 16.79 5.48
CA HIS A 28 3.19 17.50 6.20
C HIS A 28 2.17 18.14 5.24
N CYS A 29 1.76 17.43 4.18
CA CYS A 29 0.94 18.01 3.11
C CYS A 29 -0.43 18.57 3.55
N ALA A 30 -0.89 18.28 4.77
CA ALA A 30 -2.08 18.89 5.35
C ALA A 30 -1.81 20.30 5.93
N GLU A 31 -0.60 20.58 6.39
CA GLU A 31 -0.26 21.80 7.13
C GLU A 31 -0.50 23.09 6.32
N PRO A 32 -0.06 23.22 5.04
CA PRO A 32 -0.33 24.43 4.27
C PRO A 32 -1.83 24.68 4.06
N VAL A 33 -2.61 23.60 3.93
CA VAL A 33 -4.05 23.68 3.73
C VAL A 33 -4.78 24.06 5.04
N GLY A 34 -4.26 23.64 6.19
CA GLY A 34 -4.75 24.06 7.50
C GLY A 34 -4.63 25.58 7.75
N GLN A 35 -3.75 26.28 7.02
CA GLN A 35 -3.57 27.73 7.14
C GLN A 35 -4.50 28.56 6.25
N LEU A 36 -5.20 27.95 5.29
CA LEU A 36 -6.14 28.63 4.39
C LEU A 36 -7.22 29.46 5.11
N PRO A 37 -7.86 28.98 6.18
CA PRO A 37 -8.87 29.74 6.91
C PRO A 37 -8.33 31.06 7.49
N ASN A 38 -7.07 31.07 7.92
CA ASN A 38 -6.41 32.25 8.48
C ASN A 38 -6.02 33.26 7.38
N ALA A 39 -5.73 32.77 6.17
CA ALA A 39 -5.36 33.58 5.02
C ALA A 39 -6.57 34.19 4.29
N LEU A 40 -7.78 33.69 4.52
CA LEU A 40 -9.03 34.14 3.89
C LEU A 40 -9.99 34.77 4.92
N PRO A 41 -9.69 35.98 5.43
CA PRO A 41 -10.57 36.65 6.37
C PRO A 41 -11.88 37.07 5.69
N GLY A 42 -13.01 36.59 6.20
CA GLY A 42 -14.36 36.96 5.74
C GLY A 42 -15.35 35.79 5.79
N GLY A 43 -16.56 36.04 6.30
CA GLY A 43 -17.52 35.02 6.76
C GLY A 43 -17.65 33.74 5.91
N ALA A 44 -18.25 33.83 4.71
CA ALA A 44 -18.53 32.65 3.89
C ALA A 44 -17.26 31.96 3.36
N ALA A 45 -16.21 32.74 3.05
CA ALA A 45 -14.94 32.22 2.56
C ALA A 45 -14.14 31.49 3.65
N ALA A 46 -14.14 32.02 4.88
CA ALA A 46 -13.51 31.39 6.04
C ALA A 46 -14.20 30.07 6.41
N GLY A 47 -15.54 30.03 6.37
CA GLY A 47 -16.31 28.80 6.59
C GLY A 47 -15.99 27.73 5.55
N ALA A 48 -16.01 28.08 4.26
CA ALA A 48 -15.66 27.16 3.17
C ALA A 48 -14.21 26.68 3.25
N ALA A 49 -13.27 27.58 3.58
CA ALA A 49 -11.86 27.24 3.78
C ALA A 49 -11.67 26.26 4.94
N THR A 50 -12.43 26.44 6.04
CA THR A 50 -12.37 25.53 7.21
C THR A 50 -12.91 24.15 6.87
N SER A 51 -14.05 24.07 6.18
CA SER A 51 -14.59 22.78 5.74
C SER A 51 -13.64 22.09 4.75
N PHE A 52 -13.06 22.84 3.82
CA PHE A 52 -12.08 22.31 2.88
C PHE A 52 -10.84 21.77 3.60
N SER A 53 -10.28 22.50 4.57
CA SER A 53 -9.09 22.06 5.28
C SER A 53 -9.31 20.78 6.08
N GLN A 54 -10.48 20.66 6.72
CA GLN A 54 -10.87 19.46 7.47
C GLN A 54 -11.06 18.25 6.55
N SER A 55 -11.78 18.42 5.43
CA SER A 55 -11.95 17.35 4.45
C SER A 55 -10.62 16.92 3.84
N TRP A 56 -9.75 17.87 3.50
CA TRP A 56 -8.43 17.58 2.96
C TRP A 56 -7.56 16.76 3.92
N GLU A 57 -7.52 17.14 5.20
CA GLU A 57 -6.76 16.40 6.21
C GLU A 57 -7.30 14.96 6.40
N SER A 58 -8.62 14.81 6.41
CA SER A 58 -9.29 13.51 6.48
C SER A 58 -8.99 12.64 5.26
N ASP A 59 -9.10 13.19 4.06
CA ASP A 59 -8.87 12.49 2.80
C ASP A 59 -7.41 12.06 2.67
N LEU A 60 -6.47 12.96 2.99
CA LEU A 60 -5.04 12.65 2.99
C LEU A 60 -4.70 11.53 3.98
N THR A 61 -5.28 11.57 5.19
CA THR A 61 -5.08 10.53 6.20
C THR A 61 -5.61 9.18 5.72
N THR A 62 -6.79 9.19 5.08
CA THR A 62 -7.41 7.99 4.51
C THR A 62 -6.55 7.40 3.41
N TRP A 63 -6.11 8.22 2.45
CA TRP A 63 -5.25 7.76 1.35
C TRP A 63 -3.92 7.18 1.83
N CYS A 64 -3.28 7.81 2.81
CA CYS A 64 -2.04 7.27 3.38
C CYS A 64 -2.27 5.91 4.04
N THR A 65 -3.38 5.78 4.79
CA THR A 65 -3.76 4.51 5.45
C THR A 65 -4.06 3.42 4.44
N ASP A 66 -4.80 3.75 3.37
CA ASP A 66 -5.14 2.81 2.31
C ASP A 66 -3.90 2.36 1.53
N ALA A 67 -2.95 3.26 1.27
CA ALA A 67 -1.69 2.93 0.63
C ALA A 67 -0.82 2.00 1.49
N GLU A 68 -0.76 2.21 2.80
CA GLU A 68 -0.07 1.31 3.73
C GLU A 68 -0.72 -0.07 3.80
N ARG A 69 -2.06 -0.11 3.84
CA ARG A 69 -2.83 -1.34 3.81
C ARG A 69 -2.60 -2.10 2.51
N PHE A 70 -2.69 -1.41 1.38
CA PHE A 70 -2.42 -1.98 0.06
C PHE A 70 -1.01 -2.59 0.00
N GLY A 71 0.01 -1.88 0.48
CA GLY A 71 1.36 -2.41 0.51
C GLY A 71 1.53 -3.65 1.40
N THR A 72 0.83 -3.69 2.54
CA THR A 72 0.79 -4.86 3.44
C THR A 72 0.11 -6.05 2.79
N ASP A 73 -1.00 -5.83 2.09
CA ASP A 73 -1.76 -6.86 1.39
C ASP A 73 -0.95 -7.47 0.24
N LEU A 74 -0.23 -6.64 -0.54
CA LEU A 74 0.69 -7.12 -1.57
C LEU A 74 1.84 -7.95 -0.99
N GLY A 75 2.41 -7.53 0.14
CA GLY A 75 3.42 -8.31 0.85
C GLY A 75 2.89 -9.67 1.33
N THR A 76 1.64 -9.71 1.77
CA THR A 76 0.95 -10.95 2.16
C THR A 76 0.71 -11.85 0.96
N ALA A 77 0.22 -11.31 -0.15
CA ALA A 77 0.04 -12.05 -1.40
C ALA A 77 1.36 -12.67 -1.89
N ALA A 78 2.46 -11.92 -1.87
CA ALA A 78 3.78 -12.42 -2.26
C ALA A 78 4.24 -13.62 -1.39
N ARG A 79 4.01 -13.56 -0.07
CA ARG A 79 4.31 -14.68 0.86
C ARG A 79 3.45 -15.91 0.55
N ASN A 80 2.16 -15.71 0.29
CA ASN A 80 1.23 -16.80 -0.01
C ASN A 80 1.58 -17.50 -1.33
N TYR A 81 1.99 -16.74 -2.34
CA TYR A 81 2.50 -17.31 -3.61
C TYR A 81 3.71 -18.20 -3.38
N GLN A 82 4.71 -17.73 -2.62
CA GLN A 82 5.92 -18.52 -2.34
C GLN A 82 5.63 -19.77 -1.52
N ALA A 83 4.76 -19.69 -0.51
CA ALA A 83 4.38 -20.84 0.30
C ALA A 83 3.65 -21.91 -0.55
N SER A 84 2.77 -21.46 -1.45
CA SER A 84 2.05 -22.34 -2.39
C SER A 84 3.01 -23.02 -3.37
N ASP A 85 3.96 -22.27 -3.94
CA ASP A 85 4.95 -22.80 -4.88
C ASP A 85 5.86 -23.84 -4.19
N GLN A 86 6.33 -23.56 -2.98
CA GLN A 86 7.13 -24.50 -2.19
C GLN A 86 6.36 -25.78 -1.87
N THR A 87 5.07 -25.65 -1.53
CA THR A 87 4.19 -26.79 -1.26
C THR A 87 4.02 -27.65 -2.49
N ALA A 88 3.73 -27.02 -3.64
CA ALA A 88 3.58 -27.70 -4.93
C ALA A 88 4.87 -28.42 -5.34
N HIS A 89 6.03 -27.77 -5.21
CA HIS A 89 7.33 -28.37 -5.49
C HIS A 89 7.59 -29.61 -4.62
N SER A 90 7.28 -29.54 -3.32
CA SER A 90 7.42 -30.67 -2.40
C SER A 90 6.47 -31.84 -2.73
N GLY A 91 5.28 -31.54 -3.26
CA GLY A 91 4.29 -32.53 -3.68
C GLY A 91 4.70 -33.24 -4.97
N ILE A 92 5.20 -32.48 -5.95
CA ILE A 92 5.73 -33.03 -7.22
C ILE A 92 6.93 -33.94 -6.95
N ASN A 93 7.88 -33.51 -6.11
CA ASN A 93 9.04 -34.33 -5.78
C ASN A 93 8.64 -35.64 -5.08
N ARG A 94 7.65 -35.60 -4.18
CA ARG A 94 7.09 -36.80 -3.54
C ARG A 94 6.37 -37.72 -4.52
N ALA A 95 5.62 -37.18 -5.48
CA ALA A 95 4.95 -37.97 -6.51
C ALA A 95 5.96 -38.59 -7.50
N GLY A 96 7.04 -37.87 -7.81
CA GLY A 96 8.13 -38.32 -8.67
C GLY A 96 8.94 -39.46 -8.07
N THR A 97 9.24 -39.43 -6.76
CA THR A 97 9.92 -40.54 -6.07
C THR A 97 9.06 -41.79 -5.96
N LEU A 98 7.73 -41.67 -5.91
CA LEU A 98 6.81 -42.82 -5.96
C LEU A 98 6.64 -43.43 -7.37
N ARG A 99 7.07 -42.73 -8.43
CA ARG A 99 7.00 -43.19 -9.83
C ARG A 99 8.38 -43.54 -10.45
N GLY A 100 9.45 -43.64 -9.64
CA GLY A 100 10.76 -44.10 -10.10
C GLY A 100 10.77 -45.61 -10.44
N PRO A 101 11.60 -46.06 -11.41
CA PRO A 101 11.46 -47.38 -12.04
C PRO A 101 11.73 -48.53 -11.06
N GLN A 102 10.81 -49.51 -11.07
CA GLN A 102 11.05 -50.87 -10.59
C GLN A 102 11.65 -51.70 -11.73
#